data_AF-A0A5K0WT90-F1
#
_entry.id   AF-A0A5K0WT90-F1
#
_cell.length_a   1.000
_cell.length_b   1.000
_cell.length_c   1.000
_cell.angle_alpha   90.00
_cell.angle_beta   90.00
_cell.angle_gamma   90.00
#
_symmetry.space_group_name_H-M   'P 1'
#
loop_
_entity.id
_entity.type
_entity.pdbx_description
1 polymer ?
#
loop_
_entity_poly.entity_id
_entity_poly.type
_entity_poly.pdbx_seq_one_letter_code
_entity_poly.pdbx_strand_id
1 'polypeptide(L)'
;EMRKYGSREKRLQLLKNVSGAFRPGSLTALMGETGAGKTTLLDVLAGRKTGGIIEGKVSIAGHPKKQETFSRVFGYCEQNDLHSPYITVHESLLFSASLRLPLEVTSETKN
;
A
#
# COMPACT_ATOMS: atom_id res chain seq x y z
N GLU A 1 41.74 0.75 -25.02
CA GLU A 1 40.55 1.65 -25.02
C GLU A 1 39.28 0.86 -25.29
N MET A 2 38.44 0.58 -24.28
CA MET A 2 37.02 0.21 -24.49
C MET A 2 36.20 0.62 -23.25
N ARG A 3 35.99 1.93 -23.10
CA ARG A 3 35.03 2.55 -22.17
C ARG A 3 34.16 3.54 -22.96
N LYS A 4 33.44 3.09 -23.99
CA LYS A 4 32.57 3.98 -24.80
C LYS A 4 31.35 3.27 -25.40
N TYR A 5 30.62 2.49 -24.62
CA TYR A 5 29.20 2.23 -24.91
C TYR A 5 28.46 2.25 -23.58
N GLY A 6 27.75 3.35 -23.32
CA GLY A 6 26.89 3.47 -22.15
C GLY A 6 25.91 2.30 -22.14
N SER A 7 25.97 1.50 -21.07
CA SER A 7 24.93 0.51 -20.79
C SER A 7 23.62 1.27 -20.73
N ARG A 8 22.74 1.09 -21.73
CA ARG A 8 21.34 1.47 -21.59
C ARG A 8 20.85 0.73 -20.35
N GLU A 9 20.61 1.45 -19.26
CA GLU A 9 19.98 0.89 -18.07
C GLU A 9 18.75 0.12 -18.52
N LYS A 10 18.81 -1.20 -18.42
CA LYS A 10 17.76 -2.10 -18.89
C LYS A 10 16.60 -1.93 -17.89
N ARG A 11 15.66 -1.04 -18.23
CA ARG A 11 14.48 -0.79 -17.39
C ARG A 11 13.70 -2.09 -17.20
N LEU A 12 13.65 -2.58 -15.96
CA LEU A 12 12.92 -3.77 -15.61
C LEU A 12 11.43 -3.42 -15.46
N GLN A 13 10.59 -4.01 -16.31
CA GLN A 13 9.15 -3.84 -16.23
C GLN A 13 8.54 -4.92 -15.32
N LEU A 14 8.07 -4.49 -14.14
CA LEU A 14 7.51 -5.40 -13.12
C LEU A 14 6.03 -5.72 -13.35
N LEU A 15 5.24 -4.76 -13.80
CA LEU A 15 3.81 -4.92 -14.09
C LEU A 15 3.57 -4.61 -15.57
N LYS A 16 2.83 -5.48 -16.25
CA LYS A 16 2.58 -5.40 -17.70
C LYS A 16 1.08 -5.42 -17.96
N ASN A 17 0.52 -4.30 -18.41
CA ASN A 17 -0.88 -4.17 -18.84
C ASN A 17 -1.90 -4.83 -17.88
N VAL A 18 -1.76 -4.55 -16.58
CA VAL A 18 -2.66 -5.10 -15.55
C VAL A 18 -3.96 -4.31 -15.53
N SER A 19 -5.09 -5.02 -15.50
CA SER A 19 -6.42 -4.44 -15.31
C SER A 19 -7.21 -5.28 -14.32
N GLY A 20 -8.14 -4.65 -13.60
CA GLY A 20 -8.96 -5.33 -12.60
C GLY A 20 -9.95 -4.38 -11.94
N ALA A 21 -10.98 -4.95 -11.33
CA ALA A 21 -11.99 -4.23 -10.56
C ALA A 21 -12.33 -5.03 -9.30
N PHE A 22 -12.51 -4.34 -8.18
CA PHE A 22 -12.80 -4.94 -6.88
C PHE A 22 -14.17 -4.47 -6.41
N ARG A 23 -15.06 -5.41 -6.06
CA ARG A 23 -16.42 -5.09 -5.65
C ARG A 23 -16.50 -4.86 -4.13
N PRO A 24 -17.14 -3.78 -3.67
CA PRO A 24 -17.40 -3.58 -2.24
C PRO A 24 -18.13 -4.79 -1.62
N GLY A 25 -17.74 -5.18 -0.40
CA GLY A 25 -18.32 -6.31 0.32
C GLY A 25 -17.85 -7.69 -0.16
N SER A 26 -16.89 -7.76 -1.09
CA SER A 26 -16.30 -9.02 -1.55
C SER A 26 -14.84 -9.15 -1.10
N LEU A 27 -14.43 -10.36 -0.71
CA LEU A 27 -13.04 -10.70 -0.50
C LEU A 27 -12.42 -11.09 -1.84
N THR A 28 -11.42 -10.35 -2.30
CA THR A 28 -10.67 -10.68 -3.52
C THR A 28 -9.27 -11.16 -3.16
N ALA A 29 -8.88 -12.33 -3.67
CA ALA A 29 -7.55 -12.89 -3.47
C ALA A 29 -6.69 -12.73 -4.73
N LEU A 30 -5.46 -12.23 -4.57
CA LEU A 30 -4.45 -12.15 -5.62
C LEU A 30 -3.43 -13.30 -5.42
N MET A 31 -3.43 -14.27 -6.32
CA MET A 31 -2.58 -15.46 -6.23
C MET A 31 -1.63 -15.59 -7.43
N GLY A 32 -0.54 -16.32 -7.25
CA GLY A 32 0.49 -16.53 -8.27
C GLY A 32 1.83 -16.92 -7.65
N GLU A 33 2.80 -17.26 -8.48
CA GLU A 33 4.15 -17.65 -8.06
C GLU A 33 4.97 -16.50 -7.44
N THR A 34 6.03 -16.84 -6.71
CA THR A 34 6.99 -15.86 -6.18
C THR A 34 7.64 -15.11 -7.35
N GLY A 35 7.66 -13.77 -7.28
CA GLY A 35 8.19 -12.93 -8.36
C GLY A 35 7.17 -12.50 -9.41
N ALA A 36 5.92 -13.00 -9.39
CA ALA A 36 4.88 -12.60 -10.33
C ALA A 36 4.40 -11.13 -10.22
N GLY A 37 4.95 -10.35 -9.27
CA GLY A 37 4.59 -8.95 -9.10
C GLY A 37 3.37 -8.70 -8.20
N LYS A 38 2.90 -9.70 -7.44
CA LYS A 38 1.74 -9.57 -6.52
C LYS A 38 1.92 -8.46 -5.49
N THR A 39 3.02 -8.53 -4.72
CA THR A 39 3.36 -7.52 -3.72
C THR A 39 3.59 -6.16 -4.39
N THR A 40 4.22 -6.14 -5.56
CA THR A 40 4.43 -4.89 -6.32
C THR A 40 3.11 -4.25 -6.75
N LEU A 41 2.13 -5.03 -7.19
CA LEU A 41 0.81 -4.54 -7.54
C LEU A 41 0.10 -3.95 -6.31
N LEU A 42 0.15 -4.65 -5.18
CA LEU A 42 -0.44 -4.18 -3.92
C LEU A 42 0.23 -2.88 -3.42
N ASP A 43 1.57 -2.79 -3.49
CA ASP A 43 2.31 -1.58 -3.09
C ASP A 43 2.00 -0.37 -3.99
N VAL A 44 1.80 -0.60 -5.30
CA VAL A 44 1.40 0.47 -6.24
C VAL A 44 -0.02 0.94 -5.95
N LEU A 45 -0.97 0.02 -5.70
CA LEU A 45 -2.33 0.37 -5.33
C LEU A 45 -2.40 1.11 -3.99
N ALA A 46 -1.60 0.67 -3.01
CA ALA A 46 -1.44 1.32 -1.71
C ALA A 46 -0.75 2.70 -1.82
N GLY A 47 -0.07 2.97 -2.94
CA GLY A 47 0.74 4.18 -3.14
C GLY A 47 1.99 4.23 -2.27
N ARG A 48 2.52 3.05 -1.90
CA ARG A 48 3.77 2.90 -1.12
C ARG A 48 4.99 2.78 -2.01
N LYS A 49 4.82 2.48 -3.31
CA LYS A 49 5.93 2.39 -4.25
C LYS A 49 6.43 3.81 -4.60
N THR A 50 7.53 4.23 -3.97
CA THR A 50 8.12 5.58 -4.14
C THR A 50 9.14 5.69 -5.28
N GLY A 51 9.52 4.57 -5.89
CA GLY A 51 10.53 4.52 -6.96
C GLY A 51 10.05 3.84 -8.23
N GLY A 52 10.57 4.29 -9.37
CA GLY A 52 10.20 3.81 -10.70
C GLY A 52 9.16 4.70 -11.39
N ILE A 53 8.75 4.29 -12.58
CA ILE A 53 7.71 4.96 -13.37
C ILE A 53 6.43 4.15 -13.21
N ILE A 54 5.36 4.80 -12.77
CA ILE A 54 4.04 4.21 -12.61
C ILE A 54 3.10 4.90 -13.60
N GLU A 55 2.54 4.12 -14.52
CA GLU A 55 1.61 4.59 -15.55
C GLU A 55 0.29 3.84 -15.43
N GLY A 56 -0.80 4.48 -15.86
CA GLY A 56 -2.15 3.92 -15.80
C GLY A 56 -3.11 4.79 -14.99
N LYS A 57 -4.33 4.28 -14.80
CA LYS A 57 -5.39 4.96 -14.07
C LYS A 57 -5.96 4.03 -13.01
N VAL A 58 -6.09 4.54 -11.79
CA VAL A 58 -6.74 3.86 -10.67
C VAL A 58 -7.88 4.74 -10.18
N SER A 59 -9.05 4.15 -9.99
CA SER A 59 -10.23 4.84 -9.45
C SER A 59 -10.81 4.07 -8.28
N ILE A 60 -11.39 4.79 -7.33
CA ILE A 60 -11.96 4.28 -6.09
C ILE A 60 -13.33 4.91 -5.94
N ALA A 61 -14.36 4.09 -5.87
CA ALA A 61 -15.75 4.54 -5.83
C ALA A 61 -16.09 5.57 -6.94
N GLY A 62 -15.53 5.40 -8.15
CA GLY A 62 -15.75 6.29 -9.29
C GLY A 62 -14.87 7.54 -9.33
N HIS A 63 -14.05 7.81 -8.31
CA HIS A 63 -13.15 8.96 -8.27
C HIS A 63 -11.71 8.55 -8.61
N PRO A 64 -10.93 9.39 -9.33
CA PRO A 64 -9.49 9.16 -9.52
C PRO A 64 -8.77 9.06 -8.18
N LYS A 65 -7.88 8.07 -8.02
CA LYS A 65 -7.09 7.89 -6.81
C LYS A 65 -6.19 9.11 -6.59
N LYS A 66 -6.40 9.83 -5.48
CA LYS A 66 -5.49 10.86 -4.95
C LYS A 66 -4.82 10.34 -3.69
N GLN A 67 -3.49 10.38 -3.62
CA GLN A 67 -2.75 9.72 -2.54
C GLN A 67 -3.07 10.29 -1.15
N GLU A 68 -3.24 11.61 -1.04
CA GLU A 68 -3.55 12.31 0.21
C GLU A 68 -4.88 11.88 0.85
N THR A 69 -5.92 11.73 0.02
CA THR A 69 -7.24 11.30 0.50
C THR A 69 -7.28 9.79 0.70
N PHE A 70 -6.57 9.04 -0.15
CA PHE A 70 -6.56 7.59 -0.13
C PHE A 70 -6.00 7.02 1.18
N SER A 71 -4.91 7.58 1.70
CA SER A 71 -4.30 7.12 2.95
C SER A 71 -5.22 7.24 4.17
N ARG A 72 -6.26 8.08 4.11
CA ARG A 72 -7.23 8.27 5.20
C ARG A 72 -8.34 7.22 5.22
N VAL A 73 -8.61 6.58 4.08
CA VAL A 73 -9.74 5.64 3.91
C VAL A 73 -9.28 4.22 3.60
N PHE A 74 -7.97 4.00 3.50
CA PHE A 74 -7.36 2.73 3.14
C PHE A 74 -6.44 2.22 4.26
N GLY A 75 -6.57 0.93 4.60
CA GLY A 75 -5.65 0.21 5.47
C GLY A 75 -4.75 -0.71 4.65
N TYR A 76 -3.46 -0.75 4.97
CA TYR A 76 -2.49 -1.66 4.38
C TYR A 76 -1.83 -2.49 5.48
N CYS A 77 -1.89 -3.81 5.35
CA CYS A 77 -1.16 -4.74 6.21
C CYS A 77 0.08 -5.21 5.44
N GLU A 78 1.25 -5.04 6.05
CA GLU A 78 2.52 -5.43 5.45
C GLU A 78 2.74 -6.94 5.59
N GLN A 79 3.70 -7.47 4.82
CA GLN A 79 4.08 -8.89 4.94
C GLN A 79 4.75 -9.19 6.29
N ASN A 80 5.47 -8.22 6.86
CA ASN A 80 6.09 -8.32 8.17
C ASN A 80 5.36 -7.40 9.15
N ASP A 81 5.03 -7.94 10.31
CA ASP A 81 4.42 -7.18 11.39
C ASP A 81 5.47 -6.30 12.10
N LEU A 82 5.16 -5.01 12.23
CA LEU A 82 5.99 -4.06 12.97
C LEU A 82 5.31 -3.73 14.30
N HIS A 83 5.69 -4.44 15.36
CA HIS A 83 5.17 -4.22 16.72
C HIS A 83 6.33 -4.10 17.71
N SER A 84 6.15 -3.29 18.74
CA SER A 84 7.12 -3.21 19.84
C SER A 84 6.98 -4.46 20.72
N PRO A 85 8.08 -5.15 21.05
CA PRO A 85 8.02 -6.34 21.91
C PRO A 85 7.78 -5.98 23.39
N TYR A 86 7.82 -4.70 23.75
CA TYR A 86 7.73 -4.23 25.14
C TYR A 86 6.34 -3.70 25.53
N ILE A 87 5.37 -3.75 24.63
CA ILE A 87 3.99 -3.28 24.89
C ILE A 87 3.00 -4.40 24.63
N THR A 88 1.91 -4.39 25.37
CA THR A 88 0.78 -5.29 25.15
C THR A 88 -0.01 -4.92 23.90
N VAL A 89 -0.80 -5.86 23.40
CA VAL A 89 -1.71 -5.63 22.26
C VAL A 89 -2.66 -4.46 22.55
N HIS A 90 -3.18 -4.40 23.77
CA HIS A 90 -4.10 -3.34 24.21
C HIS A 90 -3.44 -1.96 24.14
N GLU A 91 -2.21 -1.82 24.67
CA GLU A 91 -1.46 -0.56 24.62
C GLU A 91 -1.13 -0.14 23.18
N SER A 92 -0.79 -1.10 22.31
CA SER A 92 -0.52 -0.82 20.89
C SER A 92 -1.77 -0.30 20.17
N LEU A 93 -2.94 -0.89 20.45
CA LEU A 93 -4.22 -0.44 19.90
C LEU A 93 -4.58 0.96 20.41
N LEU A 94 -4.45 1.21 21.72
CA LEU A 94 -4.73 2.52 22.33
C LEU A 94 -3.82 3.61 21.76
N PHE A 95 -2.54 3.30 21.55
CA PHE A 95 -1.58 4.19 20.91
C PHE A 95 -2.00 4.54 19.47
N SER A 96 -2.37 3.54 18.67
CA SER A 96 -2.85 3.74 17.30
C SER A 96 -4.15 4.56 17.25
N ALA A 97 -5.08 4.27 18.15
CA ALA A 97 -6.35 4.99 18.29
C ALA A 97 -6.10 6.47 18.65
N SER A 98 -5.21 6.74 19.60
CA SER A 98 -4.88 8.10 20.04
C SER A 98 -4.28 8.97 18.93
N LEU A 99 -3.55 8.36 17.99
CA LEU A 99 -2.94 9.08 16.86
C LEU A 99 -3.88 9.28 15.65
N ARG A 100 -4.85 8.36 15.46
CA ARG A 100 -5.73 8.38 14.27
C ARG A 100 -7.10 9.00 14.53
N LEU A 101 -7.59 8.93 15.77
CA LEU A 101 -8.92 9.44 16.10
C LEU A 101 -8.90 10.95 16.34
N PRO A 102 -10.00 11.65 16.01
CA PRO A 102 -10.17 13.06 16.33
C PRO A 102 -10.08 13.35 17.84
N LEU A 103 -9.73 14.60 18.19
CA LEU A 103 -9.59 15.03 19.59
C LEU A 103 -10.93 15.03 20.34
N GLU A 104 -12.05 15.13 19.62
CA GLU A 104 -13.40 15.11 20.18
C GLU A 104 -13.81 13.73 20.71
N VAL A 105 -13.09 12.66 20.34
CA VAL A 105 -13.38 11.31 20.83
C VAL A 105 -12.86 11.18 22.28
N THR A 106 -13.79 10.96 23.21
CA THR A 106 -13.50 10.88 24.64
C THR A 106 -12.63 9.68 24.98
N SER A 107 -11.91 9.76 26.10
CA SER A 107 -11.09 8.66 26.59
C SER A 107 -11.91 7.42 26.92
N GLU A 108 -13.19 7.56 27.33
CA GLU A 108 -14.06 6.40 27.55
C GLU A 108 -14.43 5.68 26.24
N THR A 109 -14.47 6.40 25.11
CA THR A 109 -14.76 5.80 23.79
C THR A 109 -13.51 5.17 23.16
N LYS A 110 -12.31 5.54 23.64
CA LYS A 110 -11.02 5.01 23.17
C LYS A 110 -10.58 3.72 23.90
N ASN A 111 -11.09 3.50 25.11
CA ASN A 111 -10.84 2.33 25.97
C ASN A 111 -11.90 1.25 25.78
#